data_AF-A0A356PCL6-F1
#
_entry.id   AF-A0A356PCL6-F1
#
_cell.length_a   1.000
_cell.length_b   1.000
_cell.length_c   1.000
_cell.angle_alpha   90.00
_cell.angle_beta   90.00
_cell.angle_gamma   90.00
#
_symmetry.space_group_name_H-M   'P 1'
#
loop_
_entity.id
_entity.type
_entity.pdbx_description
1 polymer ?
#
loop_
_entity_poly.entity_id
_entity_poly.type
_entity_poly.pdbx_seq_one_letter_code
_entity_poly.pdbx_strand_id
1 'polypeptide(L)'
;MNNTTSSVFLPKMSTYNLEGQSIAVTLTHNPFDFEPQTLFSLAARKNKKRRFLFVSKVLGKHIPSDPFVPLLAGAALAVQFLKKLHQVDHPDTFAIIQALKSHEMTQSVYESVTSRSLITLPDQTLFIGFAETATGLGHAVFNLFDQAFYLHTTREQIPQLASELNFNEDHSHAVNHRCYPLDVNLIKAAKTIILVDDEITTGNTALNIIRAIHSKYPKTNYVVLSLLDWRTAENRANYSKLEQQLNIKIQTSCLMEGQLEVSGDPVNEPTDQFNQPVRAAIFESPVDPDEKFLNLRDLVPVYSEDLAGNKNVSPYLLLTGRFGLSTLDNQKNLPLARELGEELKRDRSGQKTLCLGTGEFMYIPMLIAA
;
A
#
# COMPACT_ATOMS: atom_id res chain seq x y z
N MET A 1 44.52 23.67 9.77
CA MET A 1 43.12 24.08 9.94
C MET A 1 42.51 24.22 8.56
N ASN A 2 41.60 23.33 8.18
CA ASN A 2 40.66 23.54 7.08
C ASN A 2 39.39 22.78 7.49
N ASN A 3 38.52 23.48 8.22
CA ASN A 3 37.19 23.01 8.54
C ASN A 3 36.36 23.06 7.26
N THR A 4 36.17 21.90 6.64
CA THR A 4 35.09 21.71 5.66
C THR A 4 33.79 21.65 6.47
N THR A 5 33.11 22.78 6.58
CA THR A 5 31.78 22.86 7.17
C THR A 5 30.82 22.02 6.34
N SER A 6 30.39 20.89 6.92
CA SER A 6 29.28 20.08 6.43
C SER A 6 28.07 20.99 6.20
N SER A 7 27.47 20.91 5.02
CA SER A 7 26.15 21.46 4.73
C SER A 7 25.19 20.92 5.80
N VAL A 8 24.79 21.79 6.73
CA VAL A 8 23.77 21.50 7.73
C VAL A 8 22.45 21.47 6.97
N PHE A 9 21.98 20.27 6.64
CA PHE A 9 20.63 20.05 6.15
C PHE A 9 19.68 20.42 7.30
N LEU A 10 19.12 21.63 7.27
CA LEU A 10 18.06 22.00 8.20
C LEU A 10 16.87 21.08 7.93
N PRO A 11 16.34 20.37 8.94
CA PRO A 11 15.16 19.53 8.76
C PRO A 11 14.01 20.37 8.19
N LYS A 12 13.39 19.93 7.09
CA LYS A 12 12.13 20.55 6.62
C LYS A 12 11.07 20.26 7.68
N MET A 13 10.58 21.33 8.32
CA MET A 13 9.52 21.28 9.32
C MET A 13 8.24 21.84 8.72
N SER A 14 7.12 21.15 8.93
CA SER A 14 5.79 21.61 8.51
C SER A 14 4.80 21.43 9.64
N THR A 15 4.02 22.46 9.92
CA THR A 15 3.03 22.45 10.99
C THR A 15 1.62 22.40 10.39
N TYR A 16 0.82 21.44 10.86
CA TYR A 16 -0.55 21.23 10.42
C TYR A 16 -1.49 21.49 11.59
N ASN A 17 -2.42 22.42 11.42
CA ASN A 17 -3.41 22.73 12.44
C ASN A 17 -4.70 21.96 12.14
N LEU A 18 -5.14 21.12 13.07
CA LEU A 18 -6.34 20.29 12.99
C LEU A 18 -7.17 20.49 14.26
N GLU A 19 -8.34 21.14 14.17
CA GLU A 19 -9.35 21.26 15.24
C GLU A 19 -8.82 21.14 16.70
N GLY A 20 -8.05 22.13 17.15
CA GLY A 20 -7.49 22.19 18.52
C GLY A 20 -6.15 21.48 18.72
N GLN A 21 -5.61 20.81 17.71
CA GLN A 21 -4.28 20.21 17.70
C GLN A 21 -3.38 20.87 16.65
N SER A 22 -2.08 20.87 16.94
CA SER A 22 -1.04 21.25 16.01
C SER A 22 -0.05 20.10 15.89
N ILE A 23 0.13 19.59 14.68
CA ILE A 23 1.03 18.48 14.36
C ILE A 23 2.23 19.06 13.63
N ALA A 24 3.40 19.03 14.25
CA ALA A 24 4.66 19.34 13.61
C ALA A 24 5.24 18.05 13.01
N VAL A 25 5.53 18.10 11.71
CA VAL A 25 6.20 17.03 10.96
C VAL A 25 7.61 17.51 10.65
N THR A 26 8.60 16.75 11.10
CA THR A 26 10.01 17.01 10.83
C THR A 26 10.58 15.89 9.98
N LEU A 27 11.02 16.20 8.76
CA LEU A 27 11.58 15.18 7.85
C LEU A 27 13.04 14.86 8.20
N THR A 28 13.36 13.57 8.28
CA THR A 28 14.73 13.06 8.53
C THR A 28 15.35 12.43 7.30
N HIS A 29 14.54 11.88 6.39
CA HIS A 29 15.01 11.31 5.13
C HIS A 29 13.97 11.50 4.02
N ASN A 30 14.43 11.95 2.86
CA ASN A 30 13.59 12.23 1.69
C ASN A 30 14.43 12.03 0.42
N PRO A 31 14.65 10.77 -0.02
CA PRO A 31 15.63 10.41 -1.04
C PRO A 31 15.40 11.09 -2.40
N PHE A 32 14.17 11.54 -2.66
CA PHE A 32 13.78 12.16 -3.91
C PHE A 32 13.32 13.61 -3.78
N ASP A 33 13.51 14.22 -2.61
CA ASP A 33 13.08 15.59 -2.30
C ASP A 33 11.60 15.84 -2.66
N PHE A 34 10.72 14.93 -2.24
CA PHE A 34 9.28 15.15 -2.34
C PHE A 34 8.84 16.24 -1.37
N GLU A 35 7.94 17.10 -1.82
CA GLU A 35 7.19 17.92 -0.88
C GLU A 35 6.17 17.04 -0.13
N PRO A 36 5.96 17.20 1.20
CA PRO A 36 5.02 16.37 1.96
C PRO A 36 3.63 16.28 1.30
N GLN A 37 3.13 17.41 0.80
CA GLN A 37 1.85 17.53 0.12
C GLN A 37 1.75 16.78 -1.22
N THR A 38 2.85 16.26 -1.77
CA THR A 38 2.84 15.35 -2.91
C THR A 38 2.37 13.95 -2.48
N LEU A 39 2.88 13.46 -1.34
CA LEU A 39 2.60 12.09 -0.89
C LEU A 39 1.37 12.01 0.03
N PHE A 40 1.18 12.99 0.91
CA PHE A 40 0.10 12.95 1.89
C PHE A 40 -0.47 14.32 2.28
N SER A 41 -1.64 14.30 2.90
CA SER A 41 -2.17 15.36 3.75
C SER A 41 -2.57 14.80 5.11
N LEU A 42 -2.91 15.67 6.05
CA LEU A 42 -3.43 15.27 7.36
C LEU A 42 -4.92 15.63 7.46
N ALA A 43 -5.70 14.74 8.05
CA ALA A 43 -7.10 14.97 8.37
C ALA A 43 -7.41 14.59 9.82
N ALA A 44 -8.45 15.21 10.40
CA ALA A 44 -8.92 14.88 11.74
C ALA A 44 -9.58 13.49 11.75
N ARG A 45 -9.45 12.77 12.87
CA ARG A 45 -10.03 11.44 13.09
C ARG A 45 -10.78 11.39 14.42
N LYS A 46 -11.98 10.81 14.41
CA LYS A 46 -12.73 10.47 15.64
C LYS A 46 -12.15 9.20 16.28
N ASN A 47 -10.96 9.26 16.89
CA ASN A 47 -10.35 8.14 17.62
C ASN A 47 -9.64 8.63 18.90
N LYS A 48 -9.97 8.05 20.06
CA LYS A 48 -9.46 8.51 21.37
C LYS A 48 -7.94 8.45 21.55
N LYS A 49 -7.23 7.59 20.81
CA LYS A 49 -5.76 7.38 20.92
C LYS A 49 -4.96 8.11 19.84
N ARG A 50 -5.49 8.23 18.63
CA ARG A 50 -4.85 8.94 17.50
C ARG A 50 -5.91 9.74 16.75
N ARG A 51 -6.06 11.02 17.10
CA ARG A 51 -7.10 11.93 16.57
C ARG A 51 -6.80 12.56 15.21
N PHE A 52 -5.79 12.06 14.50
CA PHE A 52 -5.48 12.44 13.12
C PHE A 52 -5.25 11.20 12.27
N LEU A 53 -5.31 11.37 10.95
CA LEU A 53 -4.99 10.33 9.97
C LEU A 53 -4.20 10.94 8.80
N PHE A 54 -3.25 10.16 8.27
CA PHE A 54 -2.60 10.48 7.02
C PHE A 54 -3.54 10.11 5.86
N VAL A 55 -3.79 11.09 5.01
CA VAL A 55 -4.53 10.91 3.76
C VAL A 55 -3.49 10.81 2.65
N SER A 56 -3.24 9.60 2.15
CA SER A 56 -2.39 9.45 0.97
C SER A 56 -3.02 10.13 -0.24
N LYS A 57 -2.21 10.91 -0.95
CA LYS A 57 -2.57 11.55 -2.22
C LYS A 57 -2.15 10.73 -3.44
N VAL A 58 -1.44 9.64 -3.22
CA VAL A 58 -0.88 8.81 -4.29
C VAL A 58 -1.47 7.41 -4.34
N LEU A 59 -2.36 7.01 -3.43
CA LEU A 59 -2.92 5.65 -3.40
C LEU A 59 -4.34 5.52 -3.98
N GLY A 60 -5.02 6.63 -4.28
CA GLY A 60 -6.39 6.60 -4.84
C GLY A 60 -7.46 6.06 -3.88
N LYS A 61 -7.22 6.07 -2.56
CA LYS A 61 -8.16 5.52 -1.55
C LYS A 61 -9.23 6.52 -1.11
N HIS A 62 -8.84 7.69 -0.61
CA HIS A 62 -9.75 8.68 -0.03
C HIS A 62 -10.07 9.84 -0.99
N ILE A 63 -9.22 10.03 -2.00
CA ILE A 63 -9.31 11.13 -2.96
C ILE A 63 -9.19 10.50 -4.35
N PRO A 64 -10.05 10.85 -5.32
CA PRO A 64 -9.88 10.45 -6.70
C PRO A 64 -8.50 10.88 -7.21
N SER A 65 -7.79 9.96 -7.85
CA SER A 65 -6.48 10.21 -8.44
C SER A 65 -6.46 9.81 -9.90
N ASP A 66 -5.57 10.43 -10.66
CA ASP A 66 -5.10 9.88 -11.93
C ASP A 66 -4.71 8.40 -11.72
N PRO A 67 -5.22 7.45 -12.53
CA PRO A 67 -5.00 6.02 -12.34
C PRO A 67 -3.53 5.60 -12.43
N PHE A 68 -2.69 6.36 -13.12
CA PHE A 68 -1.26 6.09 -13.23
C PHE A 68 -0.47 6.51 -11.98
N VAL A 69 -1.01 7.41 -11.14
CA VAL A 69 -0.32 7.90 -9.94
C VAL A 69 -0.07 6.78 -8.91
N PRO A 70 -1.06 5.95 -8.52
CA PRO A 70 -0.81 4.81 -7.63
C PRO A 70 0.16 3.77 -8.20
N LEU A 71 0.09 3.53 -9.51
CA LEU A 71 0.99 2.61 -10.20
C LEU A 71 2.44 3.14 -10.18
N LEU A 72 2.62 4.44 -10.44
CA LEU A 72 3.91 5.12 -10.35
C LEU A 72 4.42 5.25 -8.92
N ALA A 73 3.55 5.35 -7.91
CA ALA A 73 3.95 5.34 -6.50
C ALA A 73 4.57 3.98 -6.11
N GLY A 74 3.98 2.88 -6.61
CA GLY A 74 4.59 1.55 -6.51
C GLY A 74 5.94 1.47 -7.23
N ALA A 75 6.03 2.00 -8.46
CA ALA A 75 7.29 2.06 -9.19
C ALA A 75 8.37 2.90 -8.46
N ALA A 76 8.00 4.04 -7.87
CA ALA A 76 8.90 4.88 -7.09
C ALA A 76 9.46 4.12 -5.88
N LEU A 77 8.61 3.38 -5.17
CA LEU A 77 9.01 2.57 -4.04
C LEU A 77 9.92 1.40 -4.46
N ALA A 78 9.66 0.78 -5.61
CA ALA A 78 10.49 -0.26 -6.20
C ALA A 78 11.90 0.24 -6.58
N VAL A 79 12.00 1.39 -7.28
CA VAL A 79 13.31 1.96 -7.66
C VAL A 79 14.10 2.44 -6.45
N GLN A 80 13.41 2.93 -5.40
CA GLN A 80 14.06 3.28 -4.14
C GLN A 80 14.58 2.06 -3.38
N PHE A 81 13.81 0.97 -3.38
CA PHE A 81 14.27 -0.32 -2.85
C PHE A 81 15.54 -0.78 -3.57
N LEU A 82 15.57 -0.74 -4.91
CA LEU A 82 16.75 -1.11 -5.70
C LEU A 82 17.95 -0.22 -5.42
N LYS A 83 17.76 1.10 -5.43
CA LYS A 83 18.85 2.04 -5.16
C LYS A 83 19.44 1.82 -3.77
N LYS A 84 18.59 1.67 -2.75
CA LYS A 84 19.03 1.59 -1.35
C LYS A 84 19.63 0.23 -1.01
N LEU A 85 19.03 -0.88 -1.45
CA LEU A 85 19.42 -2.22 -1.00
C LEU A 85 20.32 -2.95 -2.00
N HIS A 86 20.20 -2.65 -3.29
CA HIS A 86 20.98 -3.29 -4.35
C HIS A 86 22.01 -2.35 -5.02
N GLN A 87 21.99 -1.05 -4.70
CA GLN A 87 22.86 -0.04 -5.33
C GLN A 87 22.70 0.05 -6.85
N VAL A 88 21.50 -0.30 -7.35
CA VAL A 88 21.15 -0.27 -8.76
C VAL A 88 20.23 0.92 -9.03
N ASP A 89 20.60 1.76 -9.99
CA ASP A 89 19.75 2.85 -10.49
C ASP A 89 18.85 2.33 -11.62
N HIS A 90 17.54 2.54 -11.48
CA HIS A 90 16.62 2.30 -12.58
C HIS A 90 16.67 3.48 -13.57
N PRO A 91 16.73 3.24 -14.89
CA PRO A 91 16.88 4.32 -15.88
C PRO A 91 15.73 5.34 -15.85
N ASP A 92 14.51 4.90 -15.52
CA ASP A 92 13.35 5.80 -15.47
C ASP A 92 13.14 6.46 -14.10
N THR A 93 14.08 6.32 -13.15
CA THR A 93 13.90 6.87 -11.78
C THR A 93 13.54 8.35 -11.84
N PHE A 94 14.26 9.16 -12.62
CA PHE A 94 13.96 10.58 -12.73
C PHE A 94 12.55 10.82 -13.29
N ALA A 95 12.15 10.13 -14.35
CA ALA A 95 10.85 10.31 -14.98
C ALA A 95 9.69 9.91 -14.04
N ILE A 96 9.83 8.79 -13.31
CA ILE A 96 8.86 8.34 -12.30
C ILE A 96 8.64 9.40 -11.23
N ILE A 97 9.75 9.90 -10.66
CA ILE A 97 9.69 10.89 -9.58
C ILE A 97 9.11 12.22 -10.07
N GLN A 98 9.50 12.69 -11.26
CA GLN A 98 8.96 13.93 -11.81
C GLN A 98 7.46 13.83 -12.09
N ALA A 99 7.00 12.72 -12.69
CA ALA A 99 5.58 12.49 -12.94
C ALA A 99 4.75 12.50 -11.64
N LEU A 100 5.27 11.95 -10.54
CA LEU A 100 4.61 12.03 -9.24
C LEU A 100 4.61 13.44 -8.64
N LYS A 101 5.66 14.24 -8.87
CA LYS A 101 5.74 15.62 -8.35
C LYS A 101 4.84 16.58 -9.12
N SER A 102 4.80 16.48 -10.45
CA SER A 102 4.07 17.41 -11.31
C SER A 102 2.64 16.94 -11.64
N HIS A 103 2.36 15.64 -11.50
CA HIS A 103 1.15 15.00 -12.04
C HIS A 103 1.02 15.13 -13.57
N GLU A 104 2.15 15.29 -14.27
CA GLU A 104 2.21 15.39 -15.72
C GLU A 104 2.83 14.14 -16.34
N MET A 105 2.43 13.81 -17.57
CA MET A 105 3.00 12.70 -18.36
C MET A 105 2.91 11.32 -17.71
N THR A 106 2.09 11.16 -16.66
CA THR A 106 1.92 9.97 -15.82
C THR A 106 1.70 8.70 -16.66
N GLN A 107 0.79 8.75 -17.64
CA GLN A 107 0.54 7.67 -18.59
C GLN A 107 1.81 7.25 -19.34
N SER A 108 2.43 8.19 -20.07
CA SER A 108 3.59 7.89 -20.92
C SER A 108 4.79 7.37 -20.12
N VAL A 109 4.98 7.86 -18.89
CA VAL A 109 6.03 7.38 -17.99
C VAL A 109 5.71 5.96 -17.53
N TYR A 110 4.46 5.67 -17.15
CA TYR A 110 4.07 4.31 -16.77
C TYR A 110 4.21 3.31 -17.93
N GLU A 111 3.80 3.69 -19.14
CA GLU A 111 3.99 2.89 -20.36
C GLU A 111 5.47 2.63 -20.64
N SER A 112 6.34 3.65 -20.50
CA SER A 112 7.79 3.48 -20.62
C SER A 112 8.32 2.46 -19.59
N VAL A 113 7.97 2.62 -18.32
CA VAL A 113 8.42 1.73 -17.23
C VAL A 113 7.97 0.29 -17.48
N THR A 114 6.70 0.09 -17.85
CA THR A 114 6.13 -1.27 -18.06
C THR A 114 6.57 -1.92 -19.37
N SER A 115 7.07 -1.15 -20.33
CA SER A 115 7.68 -1.68 -21.56
C SER A 115 9.08 -2.26 -21.36
N ARG A 116 9.73 -1.97 -20.23
CA ARG A 116 11.07 -2.49 -19.90
C ARG A 116 11.01 -3.94 -19.44
N SER A 117 12.13 -4.63 -19.60
CA SER A 117 12.33 -5.95 -19.00
C SER A 117 12.24 -5.86 -17.48
N LEU A 118 11.61 -6.88 -16.88
CA LEU A 118 11.53 -7.03 -15.43
C LEU A 118 12.93 -7.13 -14.81
N ILE A 119 13.03 -6.66 -13.58
CA ILE A 119 14.27 -6.61 -12.83
C ILE A 119 14.44 -7.94 -12.10
N THR A 120 15.40 -8.74 -12.52
CA THR A 120 15.65 -10.06 -11.91
C THR A 120 16.30 -9.90 -10.54
N LEU A 121 15.61 -10.36 -9.50
CA LEU A 121 16.16 -10.40 -8.14
C LEU A 121 17.18 -11.53 -7.98
N PRO A 122 18.19 -11.36 -7.11
CA PRO A 122 19.26 -12.36 -6.93
C PRO A 122 18.74 -13.69 -6.39
N ASP A 123 17.64 -13.66 -5.65
CA ASP A 123 17.02 -14.79 -4.99
C ASP A 123 15.50 -14.72 -5.14
N GLN A 124 14.84 -15.89 -5.10
CA GLN A 124 13.38 -15.96 -5.07
C GLN A 124 12.82 -15.13 -3.91
N THR A 125 11.96 -14.17 -4.24
CA THR A 125 11.48 -13.16 -3.29
C THR A 125 9.96 -13.13 -3.26
N LEU A 126 9.37 -13.11 -2.08
CA LEU A 126 7.92 -12.95 -1.91
C LEU A 126 7.59 -11.54 -1.45
N PHE A 127 6.81 -10.81 -2.23
CA PHE A 127 6.20 -9.55 -1.86
C PHE A 127 4.85 -9.81 -1.18
N ILE A 128 4.61 -9.18 -0.03
CA ILE A 128 3.36 -9.25 0.74
C ILE A 128 2.81 -7.85 0.95
N GLY A 129 1.71 -7.51 0.27
CA GLY A 129 0.98 -6.25 0.51
C GLY A 129 0.08 -6.35 1.76
N PHE A 130 0.08 -5.33 2.61
CA PHE A 130 -0.83 -5.29 3.76
C PHE A 130 -2.23 -4.82 3.38
N ALA A 131 -3.24 -5.52 3.90
CA ALA A 131 -4.63 -5.14 3.73
C ALA A 131 -5.01 -3.97 4.66
N GLU A 132 -5.79 -3.01 4.19
CA GLU A 132 -6.44 -2.99 2.86
C GLU A 132 -5.65 -2.16 1.85
N THR A 133 -5.11 -1.03 2.30
CA THR A 133 -4.61 0.03 1.41
C THR A 133 -3.38 -0.40 0.60
N ALA A 134 -2.48 -1.19 1.19
CA ALA A 134 -1.20 -1.51 0.58
C ALA A 134 -1.25 -2.76 -0.31
N THR A 135 -2.43 -3.35 -0.52
CA THR A 135 -2.63 -4.42 -1.52
C THR A 135 -2.24 -3.92 -2.91
N GLY A 136 -2.92 -2.89 -3.43
CA GLY A 136 -2.62 -2.29 -4.72
C GLY A 136 -1.17 -1.77 -4.83
N LEU A 137 -0.67 -1.13 -3.77
CA LEU A 137 0.71 -0.64 -3.72
C LEU A 137 1.73 -1.78 -3.81
N GLY A 138 1.56 -2.84 -3.02
CA GLY A 138 2.45 -3.99 -3.03
C GLY A 138 2.46 -4.71 -4.38
N HIS A 139 1.30 -4.79 -5.04
CA HIS A 139 1.20 -5.37 -6.38
C HIS A 139 1.92 -4.50 -7.40
N ALA A 140 1.75 -3.18 -7.35
CA ALA A 140 2.45 -2.23 -8.21
C ALA A 140 3.98 -2.28 -8.02
N VAL A 141 4.48 -2.47 -6.80
CA VAL A 141 5.91 -2.68 -6.53
C VAL A 141 6.38 -4.00 -7.16
N PHE A 142 5.68 -5.10 -6.89
CA PHE A 142 6.01 -6.43 -7.41
C PHE A 142 6.06 -6.47 -8.94
N ASN A 143 5.20 -5.70 -9.62
CA ASN A 143 5.08 -5.67 -11.06
C ASN A 143 6.37 -5.32 -11.82
N LEU A 144 7.39 -4.76 -11.15
CA LEU A 144 8.68 -4.43 -11.75
C LEU A 144 9.73 -5.56 -11.64
N PHE A 145 9.43 -6.66 -10.95
CA PHE A 145 10.41 -7.68 -10.59
C PHE A 145 10.14 -9.06 -11.19
N ASP A 146 11.22 -9.76 -11.49
CA ASP A 146 11.25 -11.19 -11.82
C ASP A 146 11.99 -11.97 -10.71
N GLN A 147 11.91 -13.30 -10.74
CA GLN A 147 12.29 -14.17 -9.61
C GLN A 147 11.48 -13.81 -8.35
N ALA A 148 10.21 -13.48 -8.55
CA ALA A 148 9.35 -12.95 -7.50
C ALA A 148 7.97 -13.63 -7.49
N PHE A 149 7.37 -13.59 -6.31
CA PHE A 149 5.96 -13.92 -6.08
C PHE A 149 5.28 -12.74 -5.38
N TYR A 150 3.96 -12.66 -5.53
CA TYR A 150 3.15 -11.70 -4.81
C TYR A 150 2.01 -12.38 -4.05
N LEU A 151 1.77 -11.89 -2.85
CA LEU A 151 0.67 -12.26 -1.98
C LEU A 151 0.17 -10.97 -1.33
N HIS A 152 -1.05 -10.96 -0.83
CA HIS A 152 -1.45 -9.93 0.13
C HIS A 152 -2.18 -10.52 1.31
N THR A 153 -2.08 -9.85 2.45
CA THR A 153 -2.92 -10.20 3.61
C THR A 153 -4.37 -9.82 3.32
N THR A 154 -5.29 -10.38 4.08
CA THR A 154 -6.70 -9.99 4.08
C THR A 154 -7.26 -9.94 5.49
N ARG A 155 -8.26 -9.08 5.70
CA ARG A 155 -9.06 -9.03 6.93
C ARG A 155 -10.23 -10.02 6.91
N GLU A 156 -10.57 -10.52 5.73
CA GLU A 156 -11.69 -11.44 5.50
C GLU A 156 -11.36 -12.88 5.92
N GLN A 157 -12.40 -13.62 6.28
CA GLN A 157 -12.33 -15.06 6.45
C GLN A 157 -12.80 -15.76 5.17
N ILE A 158 -12.09 -16.80 4.76
CA ILE A 158 -12.49 -17.64 3.62
C ILE A 158 -12.69 -19.05 4.17
N PRO A 159 -13.91 -19.43 4.59
CA PRO A 159 -14.14 -20.67 5.34
C PRO A 159 -13.70 -21.95 4.61
N GLN A 160 -13.67 -21.93 3.28
CA GLN A 160 -13.25 -23.06 2.45
C GLN A 160 -11.73 -23.25 2.40
N LEU A 161 -10.95 -22.26 2.82
CA LEU A 161 -9.49 -22.29 2.76
C LEU A 161 -8.88 -22.18 4.16
N ALA A 162 -7.83 -22.97 4.39
CA ALA A 162 -7.03 -22.81 5.60
C ALA A 162 -6.19 -21.53 5.51
N SER A 163 -6.27 -20.67 6.52
CA SER A 163 -5.41 -19.50 6.63
C SER A 163 -3.97 -19.96 6.91
N GLU A 164 -3.08 -19.72 5.95
CA GLU A 164 -1.71 -20.21 6.02
C GLU A 164 -0.86 -19.41 7.01
N LEU A 165 -1.12 -18.11 7.06
CA LEU A 165 -0.64 -17.15 8.06
C LEU A 165 -1.85 -16.49 8.71
N ASN A 166 -1.84 -16.32 10.03
CA ASN A 166 -2.87 -15.63 10.79
C ASN A 166 -2.21 -14.90 11.97
N PHE A 167 -2.31 -13.57 12.03
CA PHE A 167 -1.70 -12.77 13.08
C PHE A 167 -2.53 -11.51 13.40
N ASN A 168 -2.32 -10.96 14.59
CA ASN A 168 -3.12 -9.87 15.13
C ASN A 168 -2.35 -8.53 15.08
N GLU A 169 -3.08 -7.44 14.83
CA GLU A 169 -2.57 -6.08 14.95
C GLU A 169 -2.90 -5.52 16.35
N ASP A 170 -1.87 -5.12 17.13
CA ASP A 170 -2.01 -4.84 18.56
C ASP A 170 -2.80 -3.55 18.93
N HIS A 171 -3.41 -2.83 17.97
CA HIS A 171 -3.97 -1.48 18.24
C HIS A 171 -5.35 -1.14 17.66
N SER A 172 -6.24 -2.12 17.51
CA SER A 172 -7.70 -1.88 17.59
C SER A 172 -8.39 -3.24 17.64
N HIS A 173 -9.32 -3.41 18.58
CA HIS A 173 -10.24 -4.55 18.74
C HIS A 173 -10.17 -5.60 17.59
N ALA A 174 -9.27 -6.58 17.74
CA ALA A 174 -9.14 -7.81 16.95
C ALA A 174 -9.23 -7.68 15.41
N VAL A 175 -8.33 -6.91 14.79
CA VAL A 175 -8.13 -7.01 13.33
C VAL A 175 -7.07 -8.08 13.04
N ASN A 176 -7.52 -9.23 12.56
CA ASN A 176 -6.65 -10.33 12.17
C ASN A 176 -6.25 -10.15 10.70
N HIS A 177 -4.96 -10.25 10.41
CA HIS A 177 -4.44 -10.40 9.05
C HIS A 177 -4.26 -11.87 8.72
N ARG A 178 -4.80 -12.28 7.57
CA ARG A 178 -4.77 -13.66 7.08
C ARG A 178 -4.14 -13.73 5.70
N CYS A 179 -3.55 -14.87 5.35
CA CYS A 179 -3.10 -15.16 3.99
C CYS A 179 -3.63 -16.52 3.53
N TYR A 180 -4.06 -16.61 2.27
CA TYR A 180 -4.64 -17.83 1.69
C TYR A 180 -3.93 -18.24 0.38
N PRO A 181 -2.60 -18.47 0.38
CA PRO A 181 -1.92 -18.93 -0.82
C PRO A 181 -2.47 -20.28 -1.29
N LEU A 182 -2.80 -20.42 -2.58
CA LEU A 182 -3.17 -21.71 -3.17
C LEU A 182 -1.95 -22.64 -3.32
N ASP A 183 -0.77 -22.06 -3.55
CA ASP A 183 0.50 -22.78 -3.52
C ASP A 183 1.40 -22.25 -2.40
N VAL A 184 1.49 -22.99 -1.30
CA VAL A 184 2.32 -22.62 -0.15
C VAL A 184 3.83 -22.59 -0.50
N ASN A 185 4.24 -23.21 -1.62
CA ASN A 185 5.64 -23.17 -2.05
C ASN A 185 6.14 -21.76 -2.34
N LEU A 186 5.27 -20.81 -2.70
CA LEU A 186 5.66 -19.40 -2.84
C LEU A 186 6.25 -18.83 -1.54
N ILE A 187 5.76 -19.27 -0.38
CA ILE A 187 6.31 -18.87 0.92
C ILE A 187 7.55 -19.71 1.24
N LYS A 188 7.50 -21.03 1.01
CA LYS A 188 8.62 -21.94 1.34
C LYS A 188 9.89 -21.64 0.54
N ALA A 189 9.76 -21.44 -0.76
CA ALA A 189 10.86 -21.26 -1.70
C ALA A 189 11.49 -19.86 -1.62
N ALA A 190 10.71 -18.84 -1.23
CA ALA A 190 11.23 -17.48 -1.09
C ALA A 190 12.35 -17.43 -0.04
N LYS A 191 13.51 -16.87 -0.39
CA LYS A 191 14.62 -16.62 0.53
C LYS A 191 14.51 -15.25 1.19
N THR A 192 13.88 -14.30 0.50
CA THR A 192 13.62 -12.94 0.99
C THR A 192 12.13 -12.68 1.02
N ILE A 193 11.64 -12.09 2.11
CA ILE A 193 10.25 -11.61 2.22
C ILE A 193 10.27 -10.08 2.22
N ILE A 194 9.50 -9.48 1.32
CA ILE A 194 9.31 -8.04 1.23
C ILE A 194 7.88 -7.73 1.68
N LEU A 195 7.74 -6.99 2.77
CA LEU A 195 6.47 -6.52 3.29
C LEU A 195 6.23 -5.10 2.78
N VAL A 196 5.03 -4.82 2.26
CA VAL A 196 4.69 -3.51 1.70
C VAL A 196 3.50 -2.93 2.45
N ASP A 197 3.69 -1.74 3.00
CA ASP A 197 2.65 -0.95 3.69
C ASP A 197 2.54 0.46 3.10
N ASP A 198 1.49 1.21 3.41
CA ASP A 198 1.41 2.62 3.05
C ASP A 198 2.20 3.49 4.04
N GLU A 199 2.09 3.21 5.33
CA GLU A 199 2.69 3.97 6.42
C GLU A 199 3.22 3.05 7.53
N ILE A 200 4.41 3.34 8.07
CA ILE A 200 4.93 2.68 9.27
C ILE A 200 4.91 3.65 10.45
N THR A 201 4.25 3.28 11.56
CA THR A 201 4.24 4.06 12.81
C THR A 201 4.99 3.36 13.94
N THR A 202 4.41 2.29 14.49
CA THR A 202 5.08 1.43 15.47
C THR A 202 5.90 0.34 14.80
N GLY A 203 5.46 -0.10 13.62
CA GLY A 203 6.02 -1.24 12.90
C GLY A 203 5.62 -2.61 13.50
N ASN A 204 4.71 -2.64 14.47
CA ASN A 204 4.27 -3.90 15.09
C ASN A 204 3.65 -4.86 14.08
N THR A 205 2.87 -4.35 13.12
CA THR A 205 2.24 -5.16 12.06
C THR A 205 3.30 -5.93 11.25
N ALA A 206 4.38 -5.25 10.84
CA ALA A 206 5.52 -5.89 10.19
C ALA A 206 6.23 -6.90 11.09
N LEU A 207 6.51 -6.56 12.35
CA LEU A 207 7.18 -7.48 13.28
C LEU A 207 6.34 -8.73 13.58
N ASN A 208 5.01 -8.60 13.67
CA ASN A 208 4.09 -9.70 13.95
C ASN A 208 4.00 -10.66 12.76
N ILE A 209 3.91 -10.17 11.52
CA ILE A 209 3.97 -11.06 10.35
C ILE A 209 5.34 -11.71 10.20
N ILE A 210 6.44 -11.00 10.51
CA ILE A 210 7.79 -11.60 10.49
C ILE A 210 7.85 -12.78 11.46
N ARG A 211 7.33 -12.63 12.69
CA ARG A 211 7.25 -13.73 13.67
C ARG A 211 6.38 -14.89 13.16
N ALA A 212 5.21 -14.58 12.60
CA ALA A 212 4.27 -15.58 12.08
C ALA A 212 4.86 -16.38 10.90
N ILE A 213 5.58 -15.70 10.00
CA ILE A 213 6.29 -16.36 8.90
C ILE A 213 7.46 -17.16 9.47
N HIS A 214 8.30 -16.56 10.30
CA HIS A 214 9.52 -17.20 10.79
C HIS A 214 9.24 -18.47 11.61
N SER A 215 8.15 -18.50 12.38
CA SER A 215 7.78 -19.68 13.18
C SER A 215 7.41 -20.90 12.33
N LYS A 216 6.88 -20.69 11.12
CA LYS A 216 6.43 -21.77 10.20
C LYS A 216 7.41 -22.01 9.05
N TYR A 217 8.01 -20.93 8.55
CA TYR A 217 8.91 -20.86 7.41
C TYR A 217 10.09 -19.94 7.75
N PRO A 218 11.08 -20.40 8.55
CA PRO A 218 12.23 -19.58 8.92
C PRO A 218 12.90 -18.97 7.69
N LYS A 219 13.02 -17.63 7.69
CA LYS A 219 13.76 -16.86 6.68
C LYS A 219 14.88 -16.08 7.35
N THR A 220 15.90 -15.77 6.58
CA THR A 220 17.04 -14.97 7.03
C THR A 220 16.92 -13.50 6.67
N ASN A 221 16.18 -13.17 5.60
CA ASN A 221 16.11 -11.83 5.03
C ASN A 221 14.68 -11.32 4.94
N TYR A 222 14.42 -10.19 5.59
CA TYR A 222 13.17 -9.45 5.51
C TYR A 222 13.44 -8.01 5.09
N VAL A 223 12.55 -7.48 4.27
CA VAL A 223 12.55 -6.06 3.87
C VAL A 223 11.17 -5.49 4.15
N VAL A 224 11.10 -4.29 4.70
CA VAL A 224 9.85 -3.55 4.88
C VAL A 224 9.87 -2.29 4.03
N LEU A 225 8.93 -2.18 3.11
CA LEU A 225 8.74 -1.05 2.22
C LEU A 225 7.52 -0.24 2.66
N SER A 226 7.63 1.07 2.65
CA SER A 226 6.47 1.95 2.85
C SER A 226 6.58 3.26 2.08
N LEU A 227 5.46 3.96 1.86
CA LEU A 227 5.55 5.33 1.36
C LEU A 227 6.12 6.24 2.46
N LEU A 228 5.61 6.08 3.69
CA LEU A 228 5.92 6.92 4.84
C LEU A 228 6.47 6.08 6.01
N ASP A 229 7.49 6.58 6.70
CA ASP A 229 8.04 5.97 7.92
C ASP A 229 8.16 7.01 9.04
N TRP A 230 7.33 6.83 10.08
CA TRP A 230 7.22 7.70 11.25
C TRP A 230 7.71 7.03 12.54
N ARG A 231 8.49 5.94 12.42
CA ARG A 231 8.99 5.21 13.59
C ARG A 231 9.91 6.06 14.43
N THR A 232 9.60 6.13 15.73
CA THR A 232 10.50 6.66 16.76
C THR A 232 11.77 5.80 16.89
N ALA A 233 12.77 6.32 17.61
CA ALA A 233 13.98 5.55 17.92
C ALA A 233 13.68 4.25 18.66
N GLU A 234 12.70 4.25 19.57
CA GLU A 234 12.24 3.06 20.30
C GLU A 234 11.62 2.02 19.35
N ASN A 235 10.75 2.45 18.44
CA ASN A 235 10.13 1.58 17.44
C ASN A 235 11.19 0.94 16.53
N ARG A 236 12.22 1.71 16.15
CA ARG A 236 13.38 1.19 15.38
C ARG A 236 14.19 0.18 16.19
N ALA A 237 14.42 0.43 17.48
CA ALA A 237 15.12 -0.51 18.35
C ALA A 237 14.38 -1.85 18.47
N ASN A 238 13.04 -1.88 18.35
CA ASN A 238 12.27 -3.12 18.35
C ASN A 238 12.53 -4.01 17.11
N TYR A 239 12.91 -3.42 15.97
CA TYR A 239 13.36 -4.19 14.81
C TYR A 239 14.70 -4.88 15.10
N SER A 240 15.67 -4.14 15.62
CA SER A 240 16.99 -4.69 15.98
C SER A 240 16.90 -5.76 17.08
N LYS A 241 15.98 -5.60 18.05
CA LYS A 241 15.69 -6.65 19.04
C LYS A 241 15.17 -7.92 18.35
N LEU A 242 14.26 -7.79 17.39
CA LEU A 242 13.73 -8.96 16.68
C LEU A 242 14.79 -9.63 15.79
N GLU A 243 15.64 -8.85 15.12
CA GLU A 243 16.80 -9.35 14.37
C GLU A 243 17.68 -10.26 15.24
N GLN A 244 18.03 -9.79 16.45
CA GLN A 244 18.82 -10.56 17.42
C GLN A 244 18.08 -11.79 17.94
N GLN A 245 16.79 -11.66 18.25
CA GLN A 245 15.96 -12.75 18.79
C GLN A 245 15.80 -13.91 17.80
N LEU A 246 15.63 -13.62 16.51
CA LEU A 246 15.38 -14.64 15.49
C LEU A 246 16.62 -14.97 14.65
N ASN A 247 17.75 -14.29 14.89
CA ASN A 247 18.95 -14.37 14.06
C ASN A 247 18.65 -14.13 12.57
N ILE A 248 17.98 -13.01 12.29
CA ILE A 248 17.55 -12.58 10.96
C ILE A 248 18.03 -11.16 10.67
N LYS A 249 17.90 -10.75 9.41
CA LYS A 249 18.13 -9.38 8.96
C LYS A 249 16.81 -8.73 8.52
N ILE A 250 16.54 -7.52 9.00
CA ILE A 250 15.39 -6.71 8.65
C ILE A 250 15.86 -5.36 8.12
N GLN A 251 15.67 -5.12 6.82
CA GLN A 251 16.00 -3.84 6.18
C GLN A 251 14.73 -3.04 5.91
N THR A 252 14.81 -1.70 5.88
CA THR A 252 13.67 -0.86 5.53
C THR A 252 13.98 0.12 4.41
N SER A 253 12.99 0.43 3.57
CA SER A 253 13.06 1.45 2.53
C SER A 253 11.75 2.21 2.43
N CYS A 254 11.84 3.53 2.26
CA CYS A 254 10.66 4.38 2.20
C CYS A 254 10.88 5.57 1.26
N LEU A 255 9.79 6.22 0.84
CA LEU A 255 9.85 7.45 0.04
C LEU A 255 10.00 8.70 0.91
N MET A 256 9.54 8.66 2.16
CA MET A 256 9.68 9.75 3.11
C MET A 256 9.76 9.23 4.55
N GLU A 257 10.68 9.77 5.33
CA GLU A 257 10.88 9.47 6.75
C GLU A 257 10.84 10.77 7.57
N GLY A 258 10.25 10.70 8.75
CA GLY A 258 10.31 11.80 9.69
C GLY A 258 9.82 11.47 11.09
N GLN A 259 9.65 12.52 11.87
CA GLN A 259 9.13 12.49 13.23
C GLN A 259 7.90 13.39 13.36
N LEU A 260 7.01 13.00 14.26
CA LEU A 260 5.75 13.70 14.52
C LEU A 260 5.76 14.19 15.96
N GLU A 261 5.48 15.48 16.14
CA GLU A 261 5.20 16.07 17.43
C GLU A 261 3.77 16.60 17.42
N VAL A 262 2.95 16.15 18.36
CA VAL A 262 1.56 16.59 18.49
C VAL A 262 1.48 17.47 19.72
N SER A 263 0.99 18.69 19.54
CA SER A 263 0.80 19.69 20.59
C SER A 263 -0.62 20.25 20.56
N GLY A 264 -1.05 20.85 21.68
CA GLY A 264 -2.40 21.38 21.86
C GLY A 264 -3.36 20.38 22.50
N ASP A 265 -4.30 20.92 23.27
CA ASP A 265 -5.40 20.17 23.84
C ASP A 265 -6.60 20.22 22.89
N PRO A 266 -7.22 19.07 22.61
CA PRO A 266 -8.38 19.04 21.74
C PRO A 266 -9.49 19.94 22.27
N VAL A 267 -10.19 20.64 21.38
CA VAL A 267 -11.48 21.25 21.73
C VAL A 267 -12.44 20.09 22.03
N ASN A 268 -12.86 19.98 23.30
CA ASN A 268 -14.00 19.15 23.68
C ASN A 268 -15.27 19.87 23.21
N GLU A 269 -15.59 19.80 21.92
CA GLU A 269 -16.97 20.08 21.54
C GLU A 269 -17.87 18.98 22.14
N PRO A 270 -19.00 19.33 22.77
CA PRO A 270 -19.98 18.35 23.19
C PRO A 270 -20.32 17.46 22.00
N THR A 271 -20.13 16.16 22.21
CA THR A 271 -20.68 15.10 21.37
C THR A 271 -22.16 15.38 21.11
N ASP A 272 -22.50 15.75 19.87
CA ASP A 272 -23.74 15.39 19.13
C ASP A 272 -24.25 16.40 18.09
N GLN A 273 -23.57 17.53 17.79
CA GLN A 273 -24.12 18.47 16.79
C GLN A 273 -23.76 18.16 15.33
N PHE A 274 -22.70 17.38 15.04
CA PHE A 274 -22.42 16.88 13.68
C PHE A 274 -23.03 15.50 13.38
N ASN A 275 -23.83 14.95 14.31
CA ASN A 275 -24.63 13.74 14.08
C ASN A 275 -26.07 14.07 13.66
N GLN A 276 -26.43 15.36 13.50
CA GLN A 276 -27.43 15.64 12.49
C GLN A 276 -26.77 15.30 11.17
N PRO A 277 -27.31 14.36 10.36
CA PRO A 277 -26.95 14.38 8.97
C PRO A 277 -27.23 15.82 8.55
N VAL A 278 -26.23 16.54 8.09
CA VAL A 278 -26.50 17.60 7.13
C VAL A 278 -27.05 16.84 5.94
N ARG A 279 -28.34 16.49 6.02
CA ARG A 279 -29.23 16.41 4.88
C ARG A 279 -29.22 17.84 4.34
N ALA A 280 -28.10 18.23 3.72
CA ALA A 280 -28.23 18.84 2.42
C ALA A 280 -29.24 17.92 1.75
N ALA A 281 -30.40 18.46 1.40
CA ALA A 281 -31.36 17.75 0.59
C ALA A 281 -30.69 17.50 -0.77
N ILE A 282 -29.69 16.63 -0.78
CA ILE A 282 -29.35 15.81 -1.91
C ILE A 282 -30.64 15.04 -2.05
N PHE A 283 -31.44 15.46 -3.02
CA PHE A 283 -32.41 14.57 -3.62
C PHE A 283 -31.59 13.38 -4.12
N GLU A 284 -31.32 12.42 -3.24
CA GLU A 284 -30.96 11.07 -3.62
C GLU A 284 -32.23 10.53 -4.27
N SER A 285 -32.40 10.87 -5.55
CA SER A 285 -33.17 10.00 -6.41
C SER A 285 -32.50 8.63 -6.26
N PRO A 286 -33.25 7.57 -5.92
CA PRO A 286 -32.67 6.24 -5.94
C PRO A 286 -32.09 6.03 -7.34
N VAL A 287 -30.76 6.04 -7.42
CA VAL A 287 -30.05 5.63 -8.62
C VAL A 287 -29.96 4.13 -8.48
N ASP A 288 -30.82 3.41 -9.19
CA ASP A 288 -30.61 1.99 -9.38
C ASP A 288 -29.35 1.83 -10.22
N PRO A 289 -28.27 1.22 -9.68
CA PRO A 289 -27.05 1.04 -10.45
C PRO A 289 -27.32 0.04 -11.57
N ASP A 290 -26.89 0.39 -12.79
CA ASP A 290 -26.84 -0.59 -13.88
C ASP A 290 -25.76 -1.62 -13.56
N GLU A 291 -26.18 -2.86 -13.31
CA GLU A 291 -25.27 -3.98 -13.04
C GLU A 291 -24.89 -4.71 -14.32
N LYS A 292 -23.58 -4.80 -14.59
CA LYS A 292 -23.02 -5.58 -15.69
C LYS A 292 -22.10 -6.67 -15.16
N PHE A 293 -22.44 -7.92 -15.43
CA PHE A 293 -21.62 -9.07 -15.09
C PHE A 293 -20.67 -9.41 -16.24
N LEU A 294 -19.38 -9.42 -15.95
CA LEU A 294 -18.33 -9.75 -16.91
C LEU A 294 -17.95 -11.22 -16.77
N ASN A 295 -17.84 -11.93 -17.89
CA ASN A 295 -17.48 -13.36 -17.89
C ASN A 295 -15.96 -13.53 -17.81
N LEU A 296 -15.42 -13.45 -16.61
CA LEU A 296 -13.98 -13.57 -16.35
C LEU A 296 -13.52 -15.03 -16.28
N ARG A 297 -12.27 -15.26 -16.66
CA ARG A 297 -11.55 -16.54 -16.45
C ARG A 297 -10.70 -16.46 -15.18
N ASP A 298 -10.07 -17.57 -14.81
CA ASP A 298 -9.15 -17.66 -13.66
C ASP A 298 -9.80 -17.21 -12.35
N LEU A 299 -10.99 -17.78 -12.08
CA LEU A 299 -11.75 -17.51 -10.86
C LEU A 299 -11.45 -18.56 -9.78
N VAL A 300 -11.41 -18.11 -8.53
CA VAL A 300 -11.31 -18.95 -7.33
C VAL A 300 -12.72 -19.02 -6.71
N PRO A 301 -13.40 -20.18 -6.77
CA PRO A 301 -14.81 -20.33 -6.39
C PRO A 301 -14.97 -20.47 -4.87
N VAL A 302 -14.62 -19.42 -4.14
CA VAL A 302 -14.75 -19.32 -2.68
C VAL A 302 -15.59 -18.10 -2.31
N TYR A 303 -16.19 -18.13 -1.12
CA TYR A 303 -16.87 -16.97 -0.54
C TYR A 303 -16.05 -16.44 0.63
N SER A 304 -16.27 -15.18 0.99
CA SER A 304 -15.64 -14.60 2.17
C SER A 304 -16.65 -14.03 3.15
N GLU A 305 -16.19 -13.82 4.38
CA GLU A 305 -16.93 -13.12 5.43
C GLU A 305 -16.07 -11.98 5.97
N ASP A 306 -16.62 -10.77 5.99
CA ASP A 306 -15.96 -9.59 6.54
C ASP A 306 -16.01 -9.56 8.08
N LEU A 307 -15.41 -8.53 8.70
CA LEU A 307 -15.40 -8.38 10.16
C LEU A 307 -16.79 -8.09 10.76
N ALA A 308 -17.75 -7.63 9.95
CA ALA A 308 -19.13 -7.40 10.35
C ALA A 308 -20.01 -8.64 10.14
N GLY A 309 -19.46 -9.72 9.59
CA GLY A 309 -20.18 -10.97 9.28
C GLY A 309 -20.97 -10.92 7.96
N ASN A 310 -20.77 -9.88 7.14
CA ASN A 310 -21.35 -9.85 5.81
C ASN A 310 -20.65 -10.86 4.91
N LYS A 311 -21.43 -11.61 4.13
CA LYS A 311 -20.91 -12.64 3.22
C LYS A 311 -20.80 -12.11 1.80
N ASN A 312 -19.62 -12.25 1.19
CA ASN A 312 -19.45 -12.06 -0.24
C ASN A 312 -19.39 -13.43 -0.93
N VAL A 313 -20.46 -13.77 -1.64
CA VAL A 313 -20.59 -15.06 -2.36
C VAL A 313 -20.03 -15.03 -3.78
N SER A 314 -19.57 -13.88 -4.25
CA SER A 314 -18.95 -13.75 -5.57
C SER A 314 -17.57 -14.42 -5.58
N PRO A 315 -17.22 -15.17 -6.63
CA PRO A 315 -15.90 -15.75 -6.76
C PRO A 315 -14.84 -14.65 -6.89
N TYR A 316 -13.62 -14.94 -6.44
CA TYR A 316 -12.51 -14.01 -6.55
C TYR A 316 -11.73 -14.23 -7.83
N LEU A 317 -11.27 -13.15 -8.45
CA LEU A 317 -10.29 -13.23 -9.53
C LEU A 317 -8.92 -13.66 -8.98
N LEU A 318 -8.35 -14.74 -9.52
CA LEU A 318 -7.05 -15.28 -9.12
C LEU A 318 -5.94 -14.22 -9.25
N LEU A 319 -6.04 -13.38 -10.27
CA LEU A 319 -5.03 -12.39 -10.61
C LEU A 319 -4.95 -11.17 -9.66
N THR A 320 -5.70 -11.18 -8.56
CA THR A 320 -5.67 -10.13 -7.53
C THR A 320 -4.48 -10.25 -6.57
N GLY A 321 -3.77 -11.39 -6.58
CA GLY A 321 -2.67 -11.65 -5.65
C GLY A 321 -3.10 -12.16 -4.28
N ARG A 322 -4.41 -12.17 -3.98
CA ARG A 322 -4.97 -12.71 -2.73
C ARG A 322 -4.51 -14.13 -2.43
N PHE A 323 -4.42 -14.94 -3.47
CA PHE A 323 -4.14 -16.37 -3.41
C PHE A 323 -2.72 -16.76 -3.82
N GLY A 324 -1.84 -15.77 -3.97
CA GLY A 324 -0.51 -15.96 -4.53
C GLY A 324 -0.49 -15.74 -6.05
N LEU A 325 0.56 -15.08 -6.51
CA LEU A 325 0.82 -14.78 -7.92
C LEU A 325 2.28 -15.00 -8.24
N SER A 326 2.54 -15.70 -9.34
CA SER A 326 3.86 -15.75 -9.96
C SER A 326 4.06 -14.55 -10.90
N THR A 327 5.32 -14.24 -11.24
CA THR A 327 5.62 -13.27 -12.31
C THR A 327 4.94 -13.64 -13.63
N LEU A 328 4.85 -14.94 -13.97
CA LEU A 328 4.19 -15.43 -15.18
C LEU A 328 2.69 -15.15 -15.18
N ASP A 329 2.01 -15.41 -14.06
CA ASP A 329 0.58 -15.13 -13.94
C ASP A 329 0.29 -13.63 -13.96
N ASN A 330 1.18 -12.82 -13.35
CA ASN A 330 1.04 -11.37 -13.32
C ASN A 330 1.06 -10.73 -14.72
N GLN A 331 1.75 -11.33 -15.69
CA GLN A 331 1.75 -10.85 -17.08
C GLN A 331 0.36 -10.86 -17.74
N LYS A 332 -0.60 -11.61 -17.18
CA LYS A 332 -2.00 -11.65 -17.66
C LYS A 332 -2.81 -10.42 -17.22
N ASN A 333 -2.37 -9.69 -16.18
CA ASN A 333 -3.14 -8.58 -15.59
C ASN A 333 -3.36 -7.42 -16.56
N LEU A 334 -2.30 -6.92 -17.18
CA LEU A 334 -2.40 -5.76 -18.07
C LEU A 334 -3.24 -6.05 -19.33
N PRO A 335 -3.06 -7.19 -20.04
CA PRO A 335 -3.95 -7.58 -21.14
C PRO A 335 -5.42 -7.68 -20.71
N LEU A 336 -5.71 -8.35 -19.59
CA LEU A 336 -7.08 -8.47 -19.07
C LEU A 336 -7.67 -7.10 -18.76
N ALA A 337 -6.93 -6.25 -18.03
CA ALA A 337 -7.42 -4.92 -17.65
C ALA A 337 -7.73 -4.04 -18.88
N ARG A 338 -6.89 -4.10 -19.92
CA ARG A 338 -7.15 -3.41 -21.20
C ARG A 338 -8.40 -3.91 -21.91
N GLU A 339 -8.60 -5.23 -21.95
CA GLU A 339 -9.81 -5.83 -22.52
C GLU A 339 -11.07 -5.34 -21.78
N LEU A 340 -11.03 -5.37 -20.44
CA LEU A 340 -12.13 -4.89 -19.60
C LEU A 340 -12.37 -3.39 -19.74
N GLY A 341 -11.30 -2.59 -19.80
CA GLY A 341 -11.37 -1.15 -20.01
C GLY A 341 -12.04 -0.79 -21.33
N GLU A 342 -11.65 -1.42 -22.45
CA GLU A 342 -12.29 -1.18 -23.75
C GLU A 342 -13.74 -1.69 -23.79
N GLU A 343 -14.05 -2.80 -23.09
CA GLU A 343 -15.42 -3.25 -22.96
C GLU A 343 -16.29 -2.23 -22.22
N LEU A 344 -15.88 -1.80 -21.03
CA LEU A 344 -16.63 -0.88 -20.15
C LEU A 344 -16.73 0.53 -20.72
N LYS A 345 -15.73 0.95 -21.51
CA LYS A 345 -15.74 2.24 -22.22
C LYS A 345 -16.92 2.39 -23.17
N ARG A 346 -17.47 1.28 -23.70
CA ARG A 346 -18.67 1.28 -24.55
C ARG A 346 -19.94 1.63 -23.78
N ASP A 347 -19.96 1.36 -22.48
CA ASP A 347 -21.10 1.64 -21.60
C ASP A 347 -20.99 3.02 -20.92
N ARG A 348 -19.83 3.70 -21.06
CA ARG A 348 -19.57 5.00 -20.46
C ARG A 348 -20.33 6.12 -21.18
N SER A 349 -21.27 6.75 -20.47
CA SER A 349 -22.05 7.90 -20.98
C SER A 349 -21.46 9.28 -20.64
N GLY A 350 -20.61 9.36 -19.61
CA GLY A 350 -20.03 10.62 -19.10
C GLY A 350 -18.56 10.86 -19.45
N GLN A 351 -18.11 12.11 -19.33
CA GLN A 351 -16.70 12.49 -19.51
C GLN A 351 -15.86 12.37 -18.23
N LYS A 352 -16.51 12.42 -17.06
CA LYS A 352 -15.87 12.25 -15.75
C LYS A 352 -16.33 10.92 -15.16
N THR A 353 -15.46 9.92 -15.23
CA THR A 353 -15.74 8.58 -14.73
C THR A 353 -14.77 8.24 -13.62
N LEU A 354 -15.32 7.73 -12.52
CA LEU A 354 -14.55 7.22 -11.40
C LEU A 354 -14.60 5.70 -11.44
N CYS A 355 -13.44 5.06 -11.56
CA CYS A 355 -13.32 3.62 -11.38
C CYS A 355 -13.02 3.33 -9.91
N LEU A 356 -13.87 2.55 -9.25
CA LEU A 356 -13.73 2.23 -7.84
C LEU A 356 -13.41 0.76 -7.66
N GLY A 357 -12.33 0.49 -6.94
CA GLY A 357 -12.10 -0.80 -6.30
C GLY A 357 -12.82 -0.90 -4.96
N THR A 358 -13.08 -2.12 -4.50
CA THR A 358 -13.74 -2.37 -3.22
C THR A 358 -12.81 -3.12 -2.27
N GLY A 359 -12.64 -2.59 -1.05
CA GLY A 359 -11.79 -3.17 -0.01
C GLY A 359 -10.35 -3.40 -0.50
N GLU A 360 -9.99 -4.67 -0.65
CA GLU A 360 -8.65 -5.14 -1.05
C GLU A 360 -8.51 -5.31 -2.58
N PHE A 361 -9.59 -5.17 -3.35
CA PHE A 361 -9.58 -5.24 -4.81
C PHE A 361 -9.22 -3.89 -5.43
N MET A 362 -7.93 -3.51 -5.34
CA MET A 362 -7.47 -2.17 -5.76
C MET A 362 -6.64 -2.16 -7.05
N TYR A 363 -5.74 -3.13 -7.25
CA TYR A 363 -4.77 -3.09 -8.36
C TYR A 363 -5.43 -3.21 -9.75
N ILE A 364 -6.35 -4.17 -9.93
CA ILE A 364 -7.01 -4.39 -11.22
C ILE A 364 -7.91 -3.21 -11.61
N PRO A 365 -8.75 -2.64 -10.73
CA PRO A 365 -9.48 -1.41 -11.05
C PRO A 365 -8.57 -0.24 -11.46
N MET A 366 -7.40 -0.08 -10.82
CA MET A 366 -6.42 0.93 -11.25
C MET A 366 -5.93 0.67 -12.69
N LEU A 367 -5.64 -0.59 -13.04
CA LEU A 367 -5.24 -0.96 -14.39
C LEU A 367 -6.36 -0.84 -15.43
N ILE A 368 -7.62 -1.05 -15.05
CA ILE A 368 -8.80 -0.86 -15.93
C ILE A 368 -9.01 0.62 -16.23
N ALA A 369 -8.74 1.48 -15.24
CA ALA A 369 -8.90 2.93 -15.37
C ALA A 369 -7.76 3.59 -16.16
N ALA A 370 -6.57 3.01 -16.12
CA ALA A 370 -5.37 3.40 -16.87
C ALA A 370 -5.47 3.04 -18.35
#